data_AF-A0AAJ2H4X2-F1
#
_entry.id   AF-A0AAJ2H4X2-F1
#
_cell.length_a   1.000
_cell.length_b   1.000
_cell.length_c   1.000
_cell.angle_alpha   90.00
_cell.angle_beta   90.00
_cell.angle_gamma   90.00
#
_symmetry.space_group_name_H-M   'P 1'
#
loop_
_entity.id
_entity.type
_entity.pdbx_description
1 polymer ?
#
loop_
_entity_poly.entity_id
_entity_poly.type
_entity_poly.pdbx_seq_one_letter_code
_entity_poly.pdbx_strand_id
1 'polypeptide(L)'
;AALGFGFIEIGTITPRPQHGNPHPRLFRLAQAQAIINRMGFNNDGVDKLVENVKAAKYKGVLGINIGKNADTPVENAVDDYLICLNKVYQYASYITVNISSPNTQGLRSLQSGDALTDLLQQLK
;
A
#
# COMPACT_ATOMS: atom_id res chain seq x y z
N ALA A 1 -1.62 18.27 8.89
CA ALA A 1 -2.89 17.75 9.39
C ALA A 1 -3.59 18.88 10.14
N ALA A 2 -4.85 19.18 9.82
CA ALA A 2 -5.64 20.20 10.53
C ALA A 2 -6.58 19.59 11.59
N LEU A 3 -6.76 18.26 11.57
CA LEU A 3 -7.76 17.53 12.37
C LEU A 3 -7.18 16.83 13.61
N GLY A 4 -5.93 17.11 13.99
CA GLY A 4 -5.34 16.59 15.24
C GLY A 4 -4.64 15.22 15.18
N PHE A 5 -4.50 14.60 14.00
CA PHE A 5 -3.74 13.34 13.86
C PHE A 5 -2.23 13.54 14.09
N GLY A 6 -1.61 12.70 14.92
CA GLY A 6 -0.16 12.72 15.19
C GLY A 6 0.72 12.17 14.07
N PHE A 7 0.16 11.30 13.22
CA PHE A 7 0.80 10.82 11.99
C PHE A 7 -0.28 10.53 10.94
N ILE A 8 0.13 10.40 9.67
CA ILE A 8 -0.74 10.00 8.57
C ILE A 8 -0.05 8.85 7.82
N GLU A 9 -0.77 7.76 7.56
CA GLU A 9 -0.35 6.74 6.62
C GLU A 9 -1.11 6.90 5.30
N ILE A 10 -0.38 7.02 4.19
CA ILE A 10 -0.95 7.07 2.84
C ILE A 10 -0.66 5.79 2.06
N GLY A 11 -1.49 5.46 1.07
CA GLY A 11 -1.44 4.20 0.32
C GLY A 11 -2.69 3.34 0.58
N THR A 12 -2.67 2.03 0.34
CA THR A 12 -1.55 1.26 -0.22
C THR A 12 -1.27 1.67 -1.67
N ILE A 13 0.00 1.98 -1.97
CA ILE A 13 0.46 2.39 -3.29
C ILE A 13 1.17 1.25 -4.01
N THR A 14 0.99 1.18 -5.33
CA THR A 14 1.64 0.20 -6.20
C THR A 14 2.58 0.89 -7.20
N PRO A 15 3.50 0.17 -7.86
CA PRO A 15 4.38 0.78 -8.85
C PRO A 15 3.63 1.48 -9.99
N ARG A 16 2.64 0.79 -10.57
CA ARG A 16 1.79 1.29 -11.67
C ARG A 16 0.41 1.68 -11.14
N PRO A 17 -0.29 2.65 -11.77
CA PRO A 17 -1.69 2.92 -11.47
C PRO A 17 -2.55 1.68 -11.74
N GLN A 18 -3.60 1.50 -10.95
CA GLN A 18 -4.60 0.46 -11.20
C GLN A 18 -5.98 0.87 -10.69
N HIS A 19 -7.02 0.42 -11.39
CA HIS A 19 -8.41 0.76 -11.08
C HIS A 19 -8.96 0.06 -9.84
N GLY A 20 -8.34 -1.05 -9.40
CA GLY A 20 -8.83 -1.96 -8.36
C GLY A 20 -10.03 -2.80 -8.83
N ASN A 21 -10.74 -3.42 -7.89
CA ASN A 21 -11.85 -4.32 -8.21
C ASN A 21 -13.07 -3.54 -8.75
N PRO A 22 -13.99 -4.19 -9.50
CA PRO A 22 -15.22 -3.56 -9.98
C PRO A 22 -16.12 -3.02 -8.86
N HIS A 23 -16.89 -1.98 -9.17
CA HIS A 23 -17.93 -1.46 -8.27
C HIS A 23 -19.20 -2.33 -8.31
N PRO A 24 -19.99 -2.41 -7.22
CA PRO A 24 -19.77 -1.81 -5.90
C PRO A 24 -18.75 -2.59 -5.05
N ARG A 25 -17.93 -1.87 -4.27
CA ARG A 25 -16.78 -2.42 -3.53
C ARG A 25 -16.57 -1.88 -2.11
N LEU A 26 -17.50 -1.06 -1.61
CA LEU A 26 -17.49 -0.51 -0.25
C LEU A 26 -18.93 -0.51 0.29
N PHE A 27 -19.11 -1.08 1.48
CA PHE A 27 -20.41 -1.30 2.11
C PHE A 27 -20.34 -0.86 3.58
N ARG A 28 -21.37 -0.16 4.06
CA ARG A 28 -21.49 0.27 5.46
C ARG A 28 -22.58 -0.51 6.16
N LEU A 29 -22.30 -0.99 7.37
CA LEU A 29 -23.25 -1.61 8.28
C LEU A 29 -23.34 -0.72 9.52
N ALA A 30 -24.19 0.30 9.45
CA ALA A 30 -24.24 1.37 10.46
C ALA A 30 -24.59 0.85 11.86
N GLN A 31 -25.51 -0.12 11.95
CA GLN A 31 -25.95 -0.73 13.20
C GLN A 31 -24.81 -1.45 13.92
N ALA A 32 -23.83 -1.97 13.17
CA ALA A 32 -22.65 -2.65 13.71
C ALA A 32 -21.41 -1.74 13.76
N GLN A 33 -21.56 -0.45 13.40
CA GLN A 33 -20.44 0.48 13.20
C GLN A 33 -19.31 -0.11 12.31
N ALA A 34 -19.68 -0.90 11.29
CA ALA A 34 -18.74 -1.69 10.51
C ALA A 34 -18.70 -1.29 9.02
N ILE A 35 -17.58 -1.62 8.38
CA ILE A 35 -17.35 -1.41 6.95
C ILE A 35 -16.81 -2.70 6.34
N ILE A 36 -17.36 -3.10 5.19
CA ILE A 36 -16.82 -4.17 4.36
C ILE A 36 -16.31 -3.53 3.06
N ASN A 37 -15.08 -3.87 2.67
CA ASN A 37 -14.51 -3.39 1.42
C ASN A 37 -13.80 -4.50 0.64
N ARG A 38 -13.81 -4.34 -0.67
CA ARG A 38 -13.03 -5.15 -1.61
C ARG A 38 -12.36 -4.25 -2.62
N MET A 39 -11.63 -3.24 -2.15
CA MET A 39 -11.07 -2.17 -2.99
C MET A 39 -10.09 -2.69 -4.05
N GLY A 40 -9.17 -3.58 -3.66
CA GLY A 40 -8.16 -4.16 -4.57
C GLY A 40 -7.07 -3.14 -4.97
N PHE A 41 -6.59 -2.33 -4.01
CA PHE A 41 -5.53 -1.32 -4.21
C PHE A 41 -5.77 -0.36 -5.39
N ASN A 42 -6.96 0.24 -5.51
CA ASN A 42 -7.16 1.31 -6.50
C ASN A 42 -6.33 2.57 -6.16
N ASN A 43 -5.38 2.93 -7.03
CA ASN A 43 -4.46 4.05 -6.81
C ASN A 43 -3.82 4.55 -8.12
N ASP A 44 -3.23 5.75 -8.09
CA ASP A 44 -2.64 6.42 -9.26
C ASP A 44 -1.15 6.09 -9.51
N GLY A 45 -0.59 5.10 -8.80
CA GLY A 45 0.80 4.71 -8.91
C GLY A 45 1.76 5.57 -8.08
N VAL A 46 2.92 5.00 -7.79
CA VAL A 46 3.90 5.58 -6.85
C VAL A 46 4.50 6.90 -7.33
N ASP A 47 4.66 7.09 -8.64
CA ASP A 47 5.17 8.36 -9.18
C ASP A 47 4.21 9.51 -8.87
N LYS A 48 2.90 9.28 -9.05
CA LYS A 48 1.89 10.28 -8.72
C LYS A 48 1.83 10.57 -7.23
N LEU A 49 1.98 9.54 -6.40
CA LEU A 49 2.05 9.70 -4.95
C LEU A 49 3.24 10.58 -4.55
N VAL A 50 4.43 10.34 -5.12
CA VAL A 50 5.64 11.13 -4.82
C VAL A 50 5.45 12.60 -5.21
N GLU A 51 4.84 12.90 -6.36
CA GLU A 51 4.47 14.28 -6.73
C GLU A 51 3.59 14.94 -5.67
N ASN A 52 2.54 14.24 -5.22
CA ASN A 52 1.61 14.75 -4.23
C ASN A 52 2.30 14.98 -2.87
N VAL A 53 3.20 14.08 -2.45
CA VAL A 53 3.96 14.22 -1.20
C VAL A 53 4.91 15.43 -1.26
N LYS A 54 5.60 15.64 -2.38
CA LYS A 54 6.46 16.83 -2.58
C LYS A 54 5.68 18.14 -2.49
N ALA A 55 4.45 18.16 -3.00
CA ALA A 55 3.56 19.32 -2.94
C ALA A 55 2.90 19.52 -1.56
N ALA A 56 2.87 18.48 -0.71
CA ALA A 56 2.23 18.53 0.59
C ALA A 56 3.01 19.43 1.57
N LYS A 57 2.26 20.21 2.36
CA LYS A 57 2.84 21.07 3.42
C LYS A 57 2.88 20.40 4.80
N TYR A 58 2.52 19.11 4.88
CA TYR A 58 2.52 18.39 6.14
C TYR A 58 3.96 18.13 6.63
N LYS A 59 4.21 18.43 7.91
CA LYS A 59 5.54 18.31 8.55
C LYS A 59 5.59 17.28 9.68
N GLY A 60 4.48 16.60 9.95
CA GLY A 60 4.45 15.52 10.94
C GLY A 60 4.92 14.19 10.35
N VAL A 61 4.80 13.13 11.13
CA VAL A 61 5.19 11.78 10.70
C VAL A 61 4.29 11.31 9.56
N LEU A 62 4.91 10.95 8.43
CA LEU A 62 4.24 10.46 7.23
C LEU A 62 4.66 9.01 6.95
N GLY A 63 3.72 8.09 7.09
CA GLY A 63 3.86 6.71 6.67
C GLY A 63 3.48 6.52 5.21
N ILE A 64 4.23 5.69 4.48
CA ILE A 64 3.87 5.29 3.11
C ILE A 64 3.72 3.77 3.07
N ASN A 65 2.49 3.33 2.81
CA ASN A 65 2.11 1.92 2.70
C ASN A 65 2.24 1.46 1.25
N ILE A 66 3.08 0.45 1.00
CA ILE A 66 3.43 -0.04 -0.33
C ILE A 66 2.89 -1.47 -0.54
N GLY A 67 2.54 -1.79 -1.79
CA GLY A 67 1.95 -3.08 -2.17
C GLY A 67 2.26 -3.47 -3.61
N LYS A 68 1.90 -4.71 -3.94
CA LYS A 68 2.05 -5.30 -5.27
C LYS A 68 0.90 -4.89 -6.21
N ASN A 69 1.22 -4.59 -7.47
CA ASN A 69 0.21 -4.46 -8.53
C ASN A 69 -0.58 -5.77 -8.70
N ALA A 70 -1.85 -5.68 -9.12
CA ALA A 70 -2.72 -6.86 -9.23
C ALA A 70 -2.21 -7.91 -10.24
N ASP A 71 -1.67 -7.45 -11.36
CA ASP A 71 -1.19 -8.23 -12.50
C ASP A 71 0.24 -8.76 -12.34
N THR A 72 1.02 -8.25 -11.38
CA THR A 72 2.35 -8.80 -11.06
C THR A 72 2.20 -10.20 -10.47
N PRO A 73 2.86 -11.25 -11.00
CA PRO A 73 2.85 -12.57 -10.37
C PRO A 73 3.41 -12.52 -8.94
N VAL A 74 2.97 -13.41 -8.06
CA VAL A 74 3.36 -13.35 -6.63
C VAL A 74 4.85 -13.66 -6.43
N GLU A 75 5.39 -14.53 -7.27
CA GLU A 75 6.81 -14.83 -7.38
C GLU A 75 7.67 -13.59 -7.69
N ASN A 76 7.09 -12.59 -8.38
CA ASN A 76 7.74 -11.31 -8.71
C ASN A 76 7.26 -10.17 -7.80
N ALA A 77 6.56 -10.48 -6.70
CA ALA A 77 6.02 -9.46 -5.80
C ALA A 77 7.11 -8.55 -5.23
N VAL A 78 8.30 -9.11 -4.97
CA VAL A 78 9.43 -8.39 -4.39
C VAL A 78 9.87 -7.20 -5.24
N ASP A 79 9.80 -7.33 -6.56
CA ASP A 79 10.16 -6.25 -7.49
C ASP A 79 9.26 -5.03 -7.29
N ASP A 80 7.95 -5.25 -7.11
CA ASP A 80 7.01 -4.16 -6.87
C ASP A 80 7.30 -3.45 -5.53
N TYR A 81 7.62 -4.21 -4.48
CA TYR A 81 8.01 -3.62 -3.20
C TYR A 81 9.32 -2.84 -3.30
N LEU A 82 10.33 -3.36 -3.99
CA LEU A 82 11.62 -2.68 -4.19
C LEU A 82 11.47 -1.40 -5.02
N ILE A 83 10.66 -1.43 -6.09
CA ILE A 83 10.37 -0.24 -6.91
C ILE A 83 9.70 0.83 -6.05
N CYS A 84 8.68 0.47 -5.28
CA CYS A 84 8.00 1.42 -4.41
C CYS A 84 8.93 1.93 -3.31
N LEU A 85 9.65 1.03 -2.62
CA LEU A 85 10.61 1.36 -1.56
C LEU A 85 11.61 2.41 -2.05
N ASN A 86 12.30 2.15 -3.16
CA ASN A 86 13.29 3.05 -3.75
C ASN A 86 12.70 4.44 -4.07
N LYS A 87 11.47 4.49 -4.59
CA LYS A 87 10.82 5.76 -4.96
C LYS A 87 10.35 6.56 -3.75
N VAL A 88 9.93 5.91 -2.67
CA VAL A 88 9.32 6.57 -1.51
C VAL A 88 10.28 6.82 -0.35
N TYR A 89 11.45 6.15 -0.33
CA TYR A 89 12.39 6.11 0.80
C TYR A 89 12.72 7.50 1.38
N GLN A 90 13.08 8.44 0.51
CA GLN A 90 13.48 9.80 0.92
C GLN A 90 12.30 10.70 1.37
N TYR A 91 11.06 10.26 1.20
CA TYR A 91 9.85 11.05 1.47
C TYR A 91 9.02 10.52 2.64
N ALA A 92 9.30 9.31 3.10
CA ALA A 92 8.56 8.65 4.17
C ALA A 92 9.30 8.79 5.51
N SER A 93 8.55 9.01 6.60
CA SER A 93 9.07 8.83 7.95
C SER A 93 9.15 7.35 8.34
N TYR A 94 8.25 6.54 7.80
CA TYR A 94 8.29 5.09 7.88
C TYR A 94 7.58 4.46 6.68
N ILE A 95 7.88 3.20 6.40
CA ILE A 95 7.33 2.47 5.26
C ILE A 95 6.64 1.22 5.76
N THR A 96 5.39 1.01 5.33
CA THR A 96 4.61 -0.19 5.64
C THR A 96 4.60 -1.11 4.43
N VAL A 97 5.09 -2.34 4.59
CA VAL A 97 5.04 -3.38 3.56
C VAL A 97 3.73 -4.16 3.70
N ASN A 98 2.77 -3.95 2.79
CA ASN A 98 1.45 -4.56 2.91
C ASN A 98 1.35 -5.93 2.20
N ILE A 99 1.51 -6.98 2.98
CA ILE A 99 1.30 -8.39 2.59
C ILE A 99 -0.01 -8.99 3.12
N SER A 100 -0.95 -8.18 3.62
CA SER A 100 -2.12 -8.65 4.38
C SER A 100 -3.48 -8.47 3.69
N SER A 101 -3.51 -7.74 2.56
CA SER A 101 -4.74 -7.52 1.80
C SER A 101 -5.42 -8.84 1.41
N PRO A 102 -6.70 -9.07 1.78
CA PRO A 102 -7.49 -10.20 1.28
C PRO A 102 -7.93 -10.03 -0.18
N ASN A 103 -7.79 -8.82 -0.73
CA ASN A 103 -8.40 -8.43 -2.00
C ASN A 103 -7.44 -8.50 -3.19
N THR A 104 -6.21 -8.96 -2.94
CA THR A 104 -5.17 -9.16 -3.96
C THR A 104 -4.84 -10.65 -3.97
N GLN A 105 -5.12 -11.33 -5.09
CA GLN A 105 -4.97 -12.78 -5.20
C GLN A 105 -3.54 -13.22 -4.85
N GLY A 106 -3.44 -14.25 -4.00
CA GLY A 106 -2.17 -14.85 -3.60
C GLY A 106 -1.31 -14.01 -2.65
N LEU A 107 -1.64 -12.74 -2.36
CA LEU A 107 -0.75 -11.86 -1.58
C LEU A 107 -0.43 -12.40 -0.18
N ARG A 108 -1.39 -13.05 0.47
CA ARG A 108 -1.21 -13.61 1.81
C ARG A 108 -0.26 -14.80 1.86
N SER A 109 0.09 -15.43 0.73
CA SER A 109 1.11 -16.49 0.74
C SER A 109 2.48 -15.94 1.12
N LEU A 110 2.74 -14.65 0.89
CA LEU A 110 3.96 -13.96 1.33
C LEU A 110 4.10 -13.86 2.87
N GLN A 111 3.06 -14.22 3.63
CA GLN A 111 3.12 -14.30 5.09
C GLN A 111 3.69 -15.63 5.59
N SER A 112 3.87 -16.62 4.71
CA SER A 112 4.48 -17.90 5.07
C SER A 112 5.97 -17.72 5.40
N GLY A 113 6.52 -18.57 6.27
CA GLY A 113 7.81 -18.35 6.93
C GLY A 113 8.98 -18.04 5.99
N ASP A 114 9.19 -18.89 4.98
CA ASP A 114 10.31 -18.73 4.05
C ASP A 114 10.08 -17.53 3.11
N ALA A 115 8.87 -17.40 2.54
CA ALA A 115 8.53 -16.29 1.65
C ALA A 115 8.64 -14.91 2.32
N LEU A 116 8.26 -14.81 3.60
CA LEU A 116 8.43 -13.59 4.39
C LEU A 116 9.91 -13.30 4.63
N THR A 117 10.69 -14.33 4.95
CA THR A 117 12.13 -14.18 5.19
C THR A 117 12.85 -13.68 3.95
N ASP A 118 12.58 -14.29 2.79
CA ASP A 118 13.18 -13.91 1.51
C ASP A 118 12.80 -12.47 1.10
N LEU A 119 11.54 -12.08 1.32
CA LEU A 119 11.08 -10.72 1.08
C LEU A 119 11.83 -9.71 1.98
N LEU A 120 11.93 -10.00 3.28
CA LEU A 120 12.59 -9.10 4.23
C LEU A 120 14.10 -9.00 4.02
N GLN A 121 14.76 -10.06 3.53
CA GLN A 121 16.17 -10.03 3.18
C GLN A 121 16.47 -9.08 2.01
N GLN A 122 15.57 -9.01 1.03
CA GLN A 122 15.74 -8.12 -0.13
C GLN A 122 15.41 -6.65 0.18
N LEU A 123 14.57 -6.39 1.19
CA LEU A 123 14.15 -5.03 1.57
C LEU A 123 15.07 -4.34 2.58
N LYS A 124 16.02 -5.06 3.19
CA LYS A 124 17.00 -4.53 4.13
C LYS A 124 18.30 -4.13 3.44
#